data_AF-A0A644ULR1-F1
#
_entry.id   AF-A0A644ULR1-F1
#
_cell.length_a   1.000
_cell.length_b   1.000
_cell.length_c   1.000
_cell.angle_alpha   90.00
_cell.angle_beta   90.00
_cell.angle_gamma   90.00
#
_symmetry.space_group_name_H-M   'P 1'
#
loop_
_entity.id
_entity.type
_entity.pdbx_description
1 polymer ?
#
loop_
_entity_poly.entity_id
_entity_poly.type
_entity_poly.pdbx_seq_one_letter_code
_entity_poly.pdbx_strand_id
1 'polypeptide(L)'
;MKRKLILFAVSGLMAALLLNSCGPVIQYFNIDQRVPAEFPVDLTDKSISVFSSTDAIKDSASLDKERFTTDSLLMLNMALGLAEGLESNLSLDTGAIMVFNQTGTQRSQLDNPEYVRGLALNSSADMLFVIEYLDMGTMTIYKMASDGLPGSSDISYVSLPFTMEVGLYNGITGLPEFRREVADTIYWEVISRMDMKDEIIASRLYSSMYEISKKLGASFSSRFFDNWEPIERYLYNYESRPWLEAYRLSQEFKWKEAMDIWMTLTNEATPVKRASAAFNIAVALEMMDEYKLALEWIDYAAKNYPLEGIPGYKSLLETRVEKR
;
A
#
# COMPACT_ATOMS: atom_id res chain seq x y z
N MET A 1 -52.36 39.56 18.99
CA MET A 1 -51.67 38.42 18.32
C MET A 1 -50.18 38.64 18.05
N LYS A 2 -49.74 39.80 17.55
CA LYS A 2 -48.33 40.03 17.15
C LYS A 2 -47.26 39.89 18.26
N ARG A 3 -47.56 40.24 19.52
CA ARG A 3 -46.63 40.11 20.65
C ARG A 3 -46.31 38.66 21.06
N LYS A 4 -47.26 37.73 20.87
CA LYS A 4 -47.02 36.29 21.17
C LYS A 4 -46.16 35.63 20.09
N LEU A 5 -46.33 36.02 18.82
CA LEU A 5 -45.50 35.52 17.71
C LEU A 5 -44.02 35.92 17.84
N ILE A 6 -43.75 37.13 18.31
CA ILE A 6 -42.37 37.63 18.52
C ILE A 6 -41.69 36.90 19.68
N LEU A 7 -42.42 36.57 20.76
CA LEU A 7 -41.87 35.77 21.85
C LEU A 7 -41.50 34.35 21.40
N PHE A 8 -42.35 33.70 20.60
CA PHE A 8 -42.07 32.35 20.08
C PHE A 8 -40.89 32.34 19.08
N ALA A 9 -40.76 33.38 18.25
CA ALA A 9 -39.64 33.50 17.31
C ALA A 9 -38.29 33.73 18.02
N VAL A 10 -38.26 34.55 19.08
CA VAL A 10 -37.03 34.78 19.87
C VAL A 10 -36.65 33.55 20.69
N SER A 11 -37.64 32.79 21.19
CA SER A 11 -37.42 31.51 21.90
C SER A 11 -36.85 30.43 20.98
N GLY A 12 -37.35 30.35 19.73
CA GLY A 12 -36.86 29.42 18.72
C GLY A 12 -35.45 29.74 18.22
N LEU A 13 -35.11 31.03 18.10
CA LEU A 13 -33.76 31.46 17.70
C LEU A 13 -32.72 31.22 18.81
N MET A 14 -33.10 31.36 20.09
CA MET A 14 -32.23 31.02 21.23
C MET A 14 -32.00 29.51 21.36
N ALA A 15 -33.00 28.68 21.04
CA ALA A 15 -32.85 27.22 21.00
C ALA A 15 -31.94 26.75 19.85
N ALA A 16 -31.97 27.43 18.70
CA ALA A 16 -31.10 27.12 17.56
C ALA A 16 -29.63 27.54 17.79
N LEU A 17 -29.38 28.59 18.58
CA LEU A 17 -28.03 29.04 18.97
C LEU A 17 -27.39 28.19 20.10
N LEU A 18 -28.14 27.28 20.72
CA LEU A 18 -27.65 26.34 21.73
C LEU A 18 -27.24 24.98 21.15
N LEU A 19 -27.33 24.80 19.84
CA LEU A 19 -26.67 23.69 19.13
C LEU A 19 -25.17 23.98 18.99
N ASN A 20 -24.48 24.21 20.11
CA ASN A 20 -23.04 24.02 20.14
C ASN A 20 -22.79 22.56 19.80
N SER A 21 -21.96 22.32 18.79
CA SER A 21 -21.47 21.00 18.41
C SER A 21 -20.73 20.37 19.61
N CYS A 22 -21.46 19.74 20.52
CA CYS A 22 -20.93 19.01 21.67
C CYS A 22 -20.44 17.60 21.30
N GLY A 23 -20.37 17.28 20.00
CA GLY A 23 -19.84 16.02 19.49
C GLY A 23 -18.32 15.98 19.55
N PRO A 24 -17.72 14.78 19.65
CA PRO A 24 -16.28 14.64 19.60
C PRO A 24 -15.74 15.05 18.23
N VAL A 25 -14.55 15.65 18.22
CA VAL A 25 -13.71 15.79 17.03
C VAL A 25 -12.83 14.56 16.91
N ILE A 26 -12.82 13.93 15.75
CA ILE A 26 -11.92 12.81 15.46
C ILE A 26 -10.61 13.37 14.94
N GLN A 27 -9.50 12.99 15.59
CA GLN A 27 -8.16 13.40 15.22
C GLN A 27 -7.37 12.19 14.73
N TYR A 28 -7.00 12.20 13.46
CA TYR A 28 -6.24 11.12 12.83
C TYR A 28 -4.74 11.34 12.98
N PHE A 29 -3.99 10.24 13.12
CA PHE A 29 -2.54 10.24 13.13
C PHE A 29 -2.03 8.92 12.54
N ASN A 30 -0.82 8.94 11.98
CA ASN A 30 -0.18 7.75 11.43
C ASN A 30 0.81 7.18 12.44
N ILE A 31 0.88 5.85 12.48
CA ILE A 31 1.98 5.13 13.12
C ILE A 31 2.63 4.22 12.10
N ASP A 32 3.94 4.05 12.19
CA ASP A 32 4.64 3.11 11.32
C ASP A 32 4.52 1.71 11.91
N GLN A 33 4.02 0.78 11.10
CA GLN A 33 3.95 -0.63 11.46
C GLN A 33 4.83 -1.45 10.54
N ARG A 34 5.61 -2.34 11.13
CA ARG A 34 6.23 -3.44 10.40
C ARG A 34 5.17 -4.44 9.92
N VAL A 35 5.10 -4.61 8.61
CA VAL A 35 4.29 -5.60 7.91
C VAL A 35 5.24 -6.66 7.37
N PRO A 36 4.96 -7.97 7.60
CA PRO A 36 5.83 -9.02 7.09
C PRO A 36 5.81 -9.04 5.56
N ALA A 37 6.91 -9.53 4.97
CA ALA A 37 6.99 -9.80 3.54
C ALA A 37 5.77 -10.59 3.06
N GLU A 38 5.24 -10.22 1.89
CA GLU A 38 4.14 -10.96 1.27
C GLU A 38 4.59 -12.34 0.82
N PHE A 39 5.83 -12.44 0.32
CA PHE A 39 6.49 -13.65 -0.11
C PHE A 39 7.72 -13.91 0.74
N PRO A 40 7.56 -14.41 1.97
CA PRO A 40 8.67 -14.62 2.88
C PRO A 40 9.58 -15.73 2.34
N VAL A 41 10.82 -15.37 1.99
CA VAL A 41 11.87 -16.30 1.56
C VAL A 41 13.19 -15.91 2.23
N ASP A 42 13.95 -16.89 2.67
CA ASP A 42 15.28 -16.65 3.23
C ASP A 42 16.31 -16.44 2.11
N LEU A 43 16.66 -15.18 1.89
CA LEU A 43 17.69 -14.76 0.93
C LEU A 43 19.02 -14.45 1.64
N THR A 44 19.11 -14.67 2.95
CA THR A 44 20.30 -14.35 3.75
C THR A 44 21.48 -15.21 3.32
N ASP A 45 22.63 -14.57 3.10
CA ASP A 45 23.88 -15.23 2.68
C ASP A 45 23.76 -16.08 1.40
N LYS A 46 22.77 -15.80 0.54
CA LYS A 46 22.59 -16.48 -0.77
C LYS A 46 23.20 -15.66 -1.89
N SER A 47 23.93 -16.29 -2.81
CA SER A 47 24.24 -15.66 -4.09
C SER A 47 23.00 -15.68 -4.99
N ILE A 48 22.65 -14.52 -5.56
CA ILE A 48 21.41 -14.33 -6.32
C ILE A 48 21.75 -13.98 -7.77
N SER A 49 20.95 -14.48 -8.70
CA SER A 49 20.92 -13.99 -10.07
C SER A 49 19.50 -13.86 -10.57
N VAL A 50 19.28 -12.92 -11.48
CA VAL A 50 17.97 -12.67 -12.10
C VAL A 50 18.03 -13.01 -13.58
N PHE A 51 17.02 -13.69 -14.07
CA PHE A 51 16.88 -14.10 -15.46
C PHE A 51 15.61 -13.51 -16.06
N SER A 52 15.68 -13.08 -17.31
CA SER A 52 14.51 -12.99 -18.18
C SER A 52 14.47 -14.21 -19.09
N SER A 53 13.33 -14.87 -19.20
CA SER A 53 13.15 -16.03 -20.09
C SER A 53 12.12 -15.73 -21.18
N THR A 54 12.51 -15.88 -22.45
CA THR A 54 11.60 -15.76 -23.60
C THR A 54 11.77 -16.92 -24.58
N ASP A 55 10.65 -17.39 -25.13
CA ASP A 55 10.64 -18.47 -26.13
C ASP A 55 11.29 -18.02 -27.47
N ALA A 56 11.27 -16.72 -27.75
CA ALA A 56 11.89 -16.12 -28.94
C ALA A 56 12.22 -14.64 -28.65
N ILE A 57 13.17 -14.09 -29.41
CA ILE A 57 13.38 -12.64 -29.41
C ILE A 57 12.15 -11.98 -30.02
N LYS A 58 11.40 -11.27 -29.19
CA LYS A 58 10.25 -10.45 -29.59
C LYS A 58 10.60 -9.01 -29.28
N ASP A 59 10.62 -8.20 -30.34
CA ASP A 59 10.73 -6.75 -30.24
C ASP A 59 9.45 -6.16 -30.81
N SER A 60 8.67 -5.52 -29.95
CA SER A 60 7.35 -5.02 -30.28
C SER A 60 7.40 -3.57 -30.78
N ALA A 61 8.38 -3.29 -31.63
CA ALA A 61 8.50 -2.06 -32.41
C ALA A 61 7.40 -1.92 -33.50
N SER A 62 6.53 -2.93 -33.69
CA SER A 62 5.39 -2.92 -34.61
C SER A 62 4.07 -2.50 -33.95
N LEU A 63 3.19 -1.87 -34.73
CA LEU A 63 1.94 -1.21 -34.29
C LEU A 63 0.76 -2.17 -34.01
N ASP A 64 1.00 -3.48 -33.88
CA ASP A 64 -0.06 -4.48 -33.73
C ASP A 64 -0.46 -4.76 -32.27
N LYS A 65 -1.67 -5.28 -32.07
CA LYS A 65 -2.34 -5.46 -30.77
C LYS A 65 -1.66 -6.42 -29.78
N GLU A 66 -0.67 -7.21 -30.20
CA GLU A 66 0.11 -8.14 -29.36
C GLU A 66 1.41 -7.48 -28.83
N ARG A 67 1.40 -6.15 -28.67
CA ARG A 67 2.60 -5.31 -28.54
C ARG A 67 3.47 -5.55 -27.31
N PHE A 68 3.09 -6.35 -26.31
CA PHE A 68 3.94 -6.51 -25.11
C PHE A 68 3.87 -7.89 -24.49
N THR A 69 3.31 -8.87 -25.17
CA THR A 69 3.27 -10.24 -24.66
C THR A 69 4.65 -10.86 -24.80
N THR A 70 5.32 -11.12 -23.67
CA THR A 70 6.68 -11.67 -23.59
C THR A 70 7.70 -10.88 -24.43
N ASP A 71 7.53 -9.56 -24.48
CA ASP A 71 8.49 -8.67 -25.15
C ASP A 71 9.85 -8.76 -24.47
N SER A 72 10.89 -9.07 -25.26
CA SER A 72 12.21 -9.38 -24.71
C SER A 72 12.88 -8.18 -24.06
N LEU A 73 12.60 -6.96 -24.55
CA LEU A 73 13.15 -5.74 -23.98
C LEU A 73 12.45 -5.41 -22.66
N LEU A 74 11.12 -5.53 -22.59
CA LEU A 74 10.39 -5.33 -21.34
C LEU A 74 10.80 -6.35 -20.28
N MET A 75 10.79 -7.64 -20.62
CA MET A 75 11.20 -8.72 -19.72
C MET A 75 12.60 -8.48 -19.12
N LEU A 76 13.57 -8.06 -19.95
CA LEU A 76 14.92 -7.73 -19.49
C LEU A 76 14.94 -6.49 -18.58
N ASN A 77 14.21 -5.42 -18.93
CA ASN A 77 14.12 -4.22 -18.08
C ASN A 77 13.47 -4.54 -16.73
N MET A 78 12.45 -5.39 -16.72
CA MET A 78 11.85 -5.89 -15.49
C MET A 78 12.86 -6.69 -14.65
N ALA A 79 13.64 -7.58 -15.28
CA ALA A 79 14.70 -8.32 -14.59
C ALA A 79 15.77 -7.39 -13.99
N LEU A 80 16.18 -6.35 -14.73
CA LEU A 80 17.08 -5.30 -14.23
C LEU A 80 16.50 -4.57 -13.02
N GLY A 81 15.23 -4.17 -13.10
CA GLY A 81 14.53 -3.53 -12.00
C GLY A 81 14.42 -4.42 -10.77
N LEU A 82 14.11 -5.70 -10.95
CA LEU A 82 14.05 -6.68 -9.87
C LEU A 82 15.41 -6.82 -9.19
N ALA A 83 16.50 -6.91 -9.95
CA ALA A 83 17.86 -6.94 -9.42
C ALA A 83 18.18 -5.67 -8.61
N GLU A 84 17.94 -4.47 -9.15
CA GLU A 84 18.19 -3.21 -8.43
C GLU A 84 17.36 -3.11 -7.15
N GLY A 85 16.11 -3.58 -7.18
CA GLY A 85 15.26 -3.62 -6.01
C GLY A 85 15.78 -4.60 -4.95
N LEU A 86 16.22 -5.80 -5.34
CA LEU A 86 16.84 -6.77 -4.45
C LEU A 86 18.15 -6.23 -3.84
N GLU A 87 19.00 -5.59 -4.65
CA GLU A 87 20.25 -4.95 -4.19
C GLU A 87 19.96 -3.90 -3.12
N SER A 88 18.99 -3.02 -3.37
CA SER A 88 18.56 -1.99 -2.41
C SER A 88 18.08 -2.59 -1.10
N ASN A 89 17.20 -3.59 -1.15
CA ASN A 89 16.63 -4.22 0.05
C ASN A 89 17.66 -5.06 0.84
N LEU A 90 18.63 -5.67 0.15
CA LEU A 90 19.71 -6.45 0.75
C LEU A 90 20.94 -5.60 1.11
N SER A 91 20.91 -4.28 0.87
CA SER A 91 22.04 -3.37 1.07
C SER A 91 23.32 -3.80 0.33
N LEU A 92 23.17 -4.27 -0.91
CA LEU A 92 24.26 -4.63 -1.80
C LEU A 92 24.66 -3.45 -2.69
N ASP A 93 25.89 -3.50 -3.22
CA ASP A 93 26.34 -2.53 -4.22
C ASP A 93 25.54 -2.67 -5.52
N THR A 94 25.37 -1.55 -6.23
CA THR A 94 24.70 -1.55 -7.54
C THR A 94 25.42 -2.46 -8.53
N GLY A 95 24.68 -3.37 -9.16
CA GLY A 95 25.21 -4.36 -10.09
C GLY A 95 25.85 -5.59 -9.42
N ALA A 96 25.70 -5.76 -8.11
CA ALA A 96 26.11 -6.98 -7.41
C ALA A 96 25.28 -8.21 -7.82
N ILE A 97 24.02 -8.02 -8.21
CA ILE A 97 23.15 -9.09 -8.70
C ILE A 97 23.22 -9.12 -10.22
N MET A 98 23.77 -10.21 -10.76
CA MET A 98 23.89 -10.39 -12.20
C MET A 98 22.52 -10.66 -12.84
N VAL A 99 22.30 -10.01 -13.99
CA VAL A 99 21.09 -10.18 -14.80
C VAL A 99 21.44 -10.86 -16.12
N PHE A 100 20.72 -11.94 -16.43
CA PHE A 100 20.91 -12.74 -17.63
C PHE A 100 19.63 -12.78 -18.46
N ASN A 101 19.80 -12.95 -19.77
CA ASN A 101 18.68 -13.15 -20.66
C ASN A 101 18.78 -14.53 -21.31
N GLN A 102 17.67 -15.27 -21.30
CA GLN A 102 17.52 -16.56 -21.95
C GLN A 102 16.49 -16.45 -23.05
N THR A 103 16.90 -16.79 -24.26
CA THR A 103 16.05 -16.77 -25.45
C THR A 103 15.97 -18.16 -26.06
N GLY A 104 14.88 -18.49 -26.73
CA GLY A 104 14.71 -19.81 -27.35
C GLY A 104 14.37 -20.94 -26.37
N THR A 105 14.11 -20.60 -25.10
CA THR A 105 13.81 -21.57 -24.06
C THR A 105 12.31 -21.61 -23.83
N GLN A 106 11.69 -22.76 -24.06
CA GLN A 106 10.29 -22.95 -23.68
C GLN A 106 10.14 -22.80 -22.17
N ARG A 107 9.15 -22.03 -21.73
CA ARG A 107 8.86 -21.84 -20.30
C ARG A 107 8.76 -23.14 -19.49
N SER A 108 8.30 -24.25 -20.10
CA SER A 108 8.25 -25.58 -19.47
C SER A 108 9.61 -26.16 -19.09
N GLN A 109 10.73 -25.64 -19.62
CA GLN A 109 12.07 -26.06 -19.20
C GLN A 109 12.39 -25.66 -17.76
N LEU A 110 11.74 -24.63 -17.22
CA LEU A 110 11.89 -24.24 -15.81
C LEU A 110 11.25 -25.27 -14.86
N ASP A 111 10.37 -26.15 -15.36
CA ASP A 111 9.86 -27.29 -14.61
C ASP A 111 10.86 -28.47 -14.53
N ASN A 112 11.96 -28.40 -15.28
CA ASN A 112 13.03 -29.40 -15.27
C ASN A 112 14.14 -28.98 -14.29
N PRO A 113 14.32 -29.68 -13.15
CA PRO A 113 15.33 -29.33 -12.17
C PRO A 113 16.75 -29.34 -12.73
N GLU A 114 17.06 -30.21 -13.69
CA GLU A 114 18.39 -30.24 -14.32
C GLU A 114 18.69 -28.97 -15.09
N TYR A 115 17.67 -28.41 -15.76
CA TYR A 115 17.81 -27.17 -16.50
C TYR A 115 18.11 -26.02 -15.55
N VAL A 116 17.31 -25.88 -14.48
CA VAL A 116 17.48 -24.86 -13.44
C VAL A 116 18.85 -24.95 -12.77
N ARG A 117 19.31 -26.16 -12.42
CA ARG A 117 20.67 -26.37 -11.88
C ARG A 117 21.75 -25.97 -12.88
N GLY A 118 21.55 -26.23 -14.17
CA GLY A 118 22.42 -25.73 -15.23
C GLY A 118 22.53 -24.21 -15.24
N LEU A 119 21.42 -23.50 -15.00
CA LEU A 119 21.42 -22.03 -14.90
C LEU A 119 22.20 -21.56 -13.68
N ALA A 120 21.93 -22.18 -12.51
CA ALA A 120 22.63 -21.88 -11.26
C ALA A 120 24.14 -22.07 -11.38
N LEU A 121 24.59 -23.14 -12.02
CA LEU A 121 26.01 -23.40 -12.28
C LEU A 121 26.64 -22.31 -13.17
N ASN A 122 25.93 -21.88 -14.22
CA ASN A 122 26.42 -20.87 -15.14
C ASN A 122 26.47 -19.47 -14.52
N SER A 123 25.54 -19.14 -13.62
CA SER A 123 25.52 -17.86 -12.91
C SER A 123 26.22 -17.89 -11.55
N SER A 124 26.67 -19.05 -11.08
CA SER A 124 27.22 -19.24 -9.72
C SER A 124 26.26 -18.77 -8.62
N ALA A 125 24.96 -18.98 -8.81
CA ALA A 125 23.91 -18.50 -7.91
C ALA A 125 23.26 -19.64 -7.10
N ASP A 126 23.06 -19.42 -5.80
CA ASP A 126 22.26 -20.29 -4.94
C ASP A 126 20.77 -20.13 -5.21
N MET A 127 20.33 -18.94 -5.61
CA MET A 127 18.94 -18.58 -5.84
C MET A 127 18.77 -17.87 -7.18
N LEU A 128 17.75 -18.29 -7.94
CA LEU A 128 17.48 -17.80 -9.29
C LEU A 128 16.10 -17.17 -9.33
N PHE A 129 16.02 -15.85 -9.48
CA PHE A 129 14.78 -15.20 -9.90
C PHE A 129 14.63 -15.30 -11.41
N VAL A 130 13.45 -15.65 -11.89
CA VAL A 130 13.17 -15.75 -13.33
C VAL A 130 11.88 -15.01 -13.62
N ILE A 131 11.95 -13.98 -14.45
CA ILE A 131 10.76 -13.40 -15.10
C ILE A 131 10.39 -14.37 -16.23
N GLU A 132 9.27 -15.07 -16.07
CA GLU A 132 8.85 -16.14 -16.98
C GLU A 132 7.83 -15.69 -18.01
N TYR A 133 7.03 -14.69 -17.64
CA TYR A 133 5.96 -14.19 -18.48
C TYR A 133 5.64 -12.74 -18.11
N LEU A 134 5.26 -11.96 -19.12
CA LEU A 134 4.72 -10.62 -18.97
C LEU A 134 3.75 -10.39 -20.13
N ASP A 135 2.58 -9.89 -19.82
CA ASP A 135 1.58 -9.49 -20.80
C ASP A 135 0.97 -8.17 -20.38
N MET A 136 1.03 -7.18 -21.25
CA MET A 136 0.34 -5.92 -21.05
C MET A 136 -0.97 -6.00 -21.83
N GLY A 137 -2.08 -5.83 -21.13
CA GLY A 137 -3.40 -5.81 -21.72
C GLY A 137 -3.68 -4.53 -22.52
N THR A 138 -4.95 -4.19 -22.64
CA THR A 138 -5.36 -3.03 -23.46
C THR A 138 -5.31 -1.74 -22.65
N MET A 139 -4.58 -0.75 -23.16
CA MET A 139 -4.54 0.60 -22.62
C MET A 139 -5.90 1.28 -22.73
N THR A 140 -6.39 1.83 -21.63
CA THR A 140 -7.61 2.65 -21.57
C THR A 140 -7.26 4.08 -21.15
N ILE A 141 -7.76 5.08 -21.86
CA ILE A 141 -7.49 6.51 -21.61
C ILE A 141 -8.78 7.21 -21.18
N TYR A 142 -8.74 7.88 -20.03
CA TYR A 142 -9.83 8.67 -19.47
C TYR A 142 -9.44 10.14 -19.50
N LYS A 143 -10.12 10.95 -20.32
CA LYS A 143 -9.87 12.39 -20.43
C LYS A 143 -10.74 13.16 -19.44
N MET A 144 -10.13 13.95 -18.56
CA MET A 144 -10.84 14.90 -17.71
C MET A 144 -10.70 16.30 -18.29
N ALA A 145 -11.84 16.93 -18.59
CA ALA A 145 -11.87 18.32 -19.01
C ALA A 145 -11.54 19.23 -17.81
N SER A 146 -10.58 20.13 -17.99
CA SER A 146 -10.43 21.28 -17.11
C SER A 146 -11.68 22.19 -17.21
N ASP A 147 -12.00 22.95 -16.15
CA ASP A 147 -13.15 23.87 -16.03
C ASP A 147 -13.13 25.08 -17.01
N GLY A 148 -12.58 24.92 -18.22
CA GLY A 148 -12.73 25.85 -19.32
C GLY A 148 -11.86 27.11 -19.24
N LEU A 149 -10.87 27.16 -18.33
CA LEU A 149 -9.94 28.27 -18.27
C LEU A 149 -8.96 28.22 -19.47
N PRO A 150 -8.91 29.28 -20.31
CA PRO A 150 -7.99 29.33 -21.44
C PRO A 150 -6.54 29.18 -20.98
N GLY A 151 -5.83 28.17 -21.49
CA GLY A 151 -4.43 27.88 -21.14
C GLY A 151 -4.23 26.89 -19.99
N SER A 152 -5.31 26.32 -19.43
CA SER A 152 -5.18 25.19 -18.51
C SER A 152 -4.75 23.92 -19.25
N SER A 153 -3.84 23.16 -18.65
CA SER A 153 -3.48 21.82 -19.13
C SER A 153 -4.56 20.83 -18.73
N ASP A 154 -4.93 19.95 -19.65
CA ASP A 154 -5.90 18.90 -19.39
C ASP A 154 -5.20 17.66 -18.85
N ILE A 155 -5.92 16.90 -18.02
CA ILE A 155 -5.38 15.69 -17.40
C ILE A 155 -6.06 14.49 -18.05
N SER A 156 -5.24 13.60 -18.61
CA SER A 156 -5.67 12.29 -19.06
C SER A 156 -5.16 11.23 -18.09
N TYR A 157 -6.02 10.37 -17.59
CA TYR A 157 -5.63 9.19 -16.82
C TYR A 157 -5.51 8.00 -17.76
N VAL A 158 -4.44 7.23 -17.60
CA VAL A 158 -4.24 5.99 -18.36
C VAL A 158 -4.22 4.82 -17.42
N SER A 159 -4.94 3.77 -17.81
CA SER A 159 -4.97 2.47 -17.15
C SER A 159 -4.45 1.42 -18.11
N LEU A 160 -3.49 0.61 -17.66
CA LEU A 160 -2.96 -0.53 -18.42
C LEU A 160 -2.90 -1.75 -17.49
N PRO A 161 -3.85 -2.70 -17.63
CA PRO A 161 -3.76 -3.96 -16.91
C PRO A 161 -2.56 -4.76 -17.41
N PHE A 162 -1.93 -5.52 -16.54
CA PHE A 162 -0.87 -6.46 -16.91
C PHE A 162 -0.98 -7.75 -16.10
N THR A 163 -0.40 -8.80 -16.64
CA THR A 163 -0.18 -10.08 -15.96
C THR A 163 1.28 -10.45 -16.11
N MET A 164 1.91 -10.90 -15.03
CA MET A 164 3.29 -11.35 -15.03
C MET A 164 3.44 -12.63 -14.25
N GLU A 165 4.48 -13.38 -14.55
CA GLU A 165 4.86 -14.52 -13.75
C GLU A 165 6.33 -14.46 -13.38
N VAL A 166 6.60 -14.60 -12.08
CA VAL A 166 7.95 -14.63 -11.54
C VAL A 166 8.13 -15.91 -10.73
N GLY A 167 9.19 -16.64 -11.06
CA GLY A 167 9.67 -17.79 -10.33
C GLY A 167 10.92 -17.45 -9.51
N LEU A 168 11.07 -18.12 -8.37
CA LEU A 168 12.28 -18.14 -7.57
C LEU A 168 12.65 -19.60 -7.34
N TYR A 169 13.82 -19.97 -7.82
CA TYR A 169 14.28 -21.35 -7.81
C TYR A 169 15.53 -21.52 -6.96
N ASN A 170 15.61 -22.66 -6.29
CA ASN A 170 16.79 -23.08 -5.55
C ASN A 170 17.79 -23.71 -6.52
N GLY A 171 18.98 -23.12 -6.62
CA GLY A 171 20.03 -23.53 -7.54
C GLY A 171 20.65 -24.89 -7.22
N ILE A 172 20.50 -25.39 -5.99
CA ILE A 172 21.00 -26.71 -5.57
C ILE A 172 20.01 -27.81 -5.92
N THR A 173 18.73 -27.62 -5.60
CA THR A 173 17.70 -28.64 -5.83
C THR A 173 17.11 -28.57 -7.24
N GLY A 174 17.14 -27.39 -7.87
CA GLY A 174 16.47 -27.10 -9.13
C GLY A 174 14.95 -26.91 -8.99
N LEU A 175 14.42 -26.92 -7.76
CA LEU A 175 12.99 -26.80 -7.48
C LEU A 175 12.60 -25.34 -7.20
N PRO A 176 11.36 -24.93 -7.54
CA PRO A 176 10.86 -23.62 -7.20
C PRO A 176 10.61 -23.51 -5.69
N GLU A 177 11.21 -22.50 -5.05
CA GLU A 177 10.84 -22.04 -3.70
C GLU A 177 9.58 -21.18 -3.77
N PHE A 178 9.40 -20.48 -4.90
CA PHE A 178 8.25 -19.64 -5.18
C PHE A 178 8.00 -19.58 -6.68
N ARG A 179 6.73 -19.51 -7.08
CA ARG A 179 6.32 -19.23 -8.46
C ARG A 179 4.90 -18.68 -8.42
N ARG A 180 4.70 -17.45 -8.88
CA ARG A 180 3.38 -16.81 -8.85
C ARG A 180 3.11 -16.03 -10.10
N GLU A 181 1.91 -16.20 -10.59
CA GLU A 181 1.26 -15.27 -11.49
C GLU A 181 0.68 -14.11 -10.67
N VAL A 182 0.91 -12.89 -11.15
CA VAL A 182 0.42 -11.66 -10.55
C VAL A 182 -0.25 -10.85 -11.65
N ALA A 183 -1.47 -10.40 -11.38
CA ALA A 183 -2.20 -9.49 -12.23
C ALA A 183 -2.45 -8.19 -11.46
N ASP A 184 -2.19 -7.06 -12.11
CA ASP A 184 -2.38 -5.73 -11.54
C ASP A 184 -2.60 -4.70 -12.66
N THR A 185 -2.75 -3.42 -12.32
CA THR A 185 -3.02 -2.34 -13.26
C THR A 185 -2.08 -1.19 -13.02
N ILE A 186 -1.43 -0.73 -14.08
CA ILE A 186 -0.60 0.45 -14.03
C ILE A 186 -1.44 1.67 -14.32
N TYR A 187 -1.37 2.65 -13.43
CA TYR A 187 -2.07 3.92 -13.55
C TYR A 187 -1.09 5.06 -13.77
N TRP A 188 -1.38 5.93 -14.74
CA TRP A 188 -0.62 7.15 -14.98
C TRP A 188 -1.51 8.35 -15.15
N GLU A 189 -1.00 9.48 -14.68
CA GLU A 189 -1.52 10.80 -14.99
C GLU A 189 -0.68 11.43 -16.11
N VAL A 190 -1.34 11.81 -17.20
CA VAL A 190 -0.72 12.41 -18.38
C VAL A 190 -1.25 13.82 -18.56
N ILE A 191 -0.37 14.79 -18.34
CA ILE A 191 -0.64 16.18 -18.70
C ILE A 191 -0.67 16.28 -20.22
N SER A 192 -1.85 16.60 -20.76
CA SER A 192 -2.14 16.62 -22.19
C SER A 192 -2.99 17.84 -22.56
N ARG A 193 -3.25 18.03 -23.86
CA ARG A 193 -4.27 18.97 -24.33
C ARG A 193 -5.47 18.14 -24.78
N MET A 194 -6.71 18.61 -24.56
CA MET A 194 -7.94 17.89 -24.95
C MET A 194 -7.95 17.44 -26.41
N ASP A 195 -7.32 18.21 -27.31
CA ASP A 195 -7.27 17.95 -28.75
C ASP A 195 -6.24 16.88 -29.15
N MET A 196 -5.42 16.40 -28.20
CA MET A 196 -4.46 15.36 -28.47
C MET A 196 -5.17 14.04 -28.74
N LYS A 197 -4.91 13.46 -29.91
CA LYS A 197 -5.41 12.13 -30.27
C LYS A 197 -4.86 11.08 -29.32
N ASP A 198 -5.71 10.11 -28.98
CA ASP A 198 -5.37 8.99 -28.10
C ASP A 198 -4.14 8.22 -28.58
N GLU A 199 -3.98 8.09 -29.91
CA GLU A 199 -2.82 7.47 -30.56
C GLU A 199 -1.48 8.16 -30.20
N ILE A 200 -1.49 9.48 -30.07
CA ILE A 200 -0.29 10.26 -29.72
C ILE A 200 0.04 10.07 -28.24
N ILE A 201 -0.99 10.04 -27.39
CA ILE A 201 -0.84 9.76 -25.95
C ILE A 201 -0.27 8.34 -25.77
N ALA A 202 -0.89 7.36 -26.41
CA ALA A 202 -0.46 5.96 -26.37
C ALA A 202 0.97 5.79 -26.89
N SER A 203 1.33 6.42 -28.02
CA SER A 203 2.69 6.36 -28.59
C SER A 203 3.77 6.84 -27.62
N ARG A 204 3.52 7.94 -26.90
CA ARG A 204 4.44 8.46 -25.88
C ARG A 204 4.58 7.52 -24.69
N LEU A 205 3.48 6.91 -24.27
CA LEU A 205 3.48 5.94 -23.18
C LEU A 205 4.21 4.66 -23.58
N TYR A 206 4.04 4.18 -24.81
CA TYR A 206 4.82 3.07 -25.34
C TYR A 206 6.32 3.33 -25.32
N SER A 207 6.76 4.54 -25.65
CA SER A 207 8.17 4.95 -25.51
C SER A 207 8.65 5.11 -24.06
N SER A 208 7.80 4.87 -23.07
CA SER A 208 8.17 4.86 -21.64
C SER A 208 8.08 3.47 -21.03
N MET A 209 7.65 2.45 -21.79
CA MET A 209 7.35 1.12 -21.26
C MET A 209 8.58 0.40 -20.69
N TYR A 210 9.79 0.67 -21.19
CA TYR A 210 11.01 0.09 -20.62
C TYR A 210 11.26 0.60 -19.19
N GLU A 211 11.16 1.90 -18.94
CA GLU A 211 11.28 2.47 -17.58
C GLU A 211 10.16 1.98 -16.67
N ILE A 212 8.95 1.91 -17.19
CA ILE A 212 7.79 1.36 -16.47
C ILE A 212 8.08 -0.08 -16.06
N SER A 213 8.53 -0.91 -17.00
CA SER A 213 8.82 -2.32 -16.76
C SER A 213 9.95 -2.51 -15.73
N LYS A 214 10.98 -1.67 -15.79
CA LYS A 214 12.01 -1.60 -14.77
C LYS A 214 11.45 -1.24 -13.39
N LYS A 215 10.58 -0.23 -13.30
CA LYS A 215 9.90 0.12 -12.04
C LYS A 215 9.00 -1.00 -11.52
N LEU A 216 8.34 -1.75 -12.40
CA LEU A 216 7.55 -2.93 -12.01
C LEU A 216 8.44 -4.00 -11.37
N GLY A 217 9.59 -4.29 -11.95
CA GLY A 217 10.57 -5.22 -11.37
C GLY A 217 11.05 -4.78 -9.99
N ALA A 218 11.44 -3.51 -9.86
CA ALA A 218 11.90 -2.96 -8.59
C ALA A 218 10.80 -2.98 -7.52
N SER A 219 9.57 -2.60 -7.88
CA SER A 219 8.41 -2.67 -7.00
C SER A 219 8.13 -4.11 -6.56
N PHE A 220 8.17 -5.07 -7.49
CA PHE A 220 7.93 -6.48 -7.18
C PHE A 220 8.95 -7.05 -6.18
N SER A 221 10.21 -6.62 -6.23
CA SER A 221 11.25 -7.04 -5.28
C SER A 221 10.87 -6.78 -3.82
N SER A 222 10.16 -5.68 -3.56
CA SER A 222 9.80 -5.25 -2.19
C SER A 222 8.88 -6.25 -1.48
N ARG A 223 8.18 -7.10 -2.23
CA ARG A 223 7.25 -8.12 -1.71
C ARG A 223 7.96 -9.27 -0.99
N PHE A 224 9.27 -9.41 -1.18
CA PHE A 224 10.11 -10.42 -0.50
C PHE A 224 10.69 -9.93 0.84
N PHE A 225 10.45 -8.66 1.21
CA PHE A 225 11.01 -8.05 2.41
C PHE A 225 9.92 -7.46 3.29
N ASP A 226 10.19 -7.42 4.59
CA ASP A 226 9.33 -6.71 5.53
C ASP A 226 9.38 -5.21 5.23
N ASN A 227 8.22 -4.56 5.27
CA ASN A 227 8.10 -3.13 5.04
C ASN A 227 7.48 -2.42 6.23
N TRP A 228 7.78 -1.12 6.33
CA TRP A 228 7.12 -0.23 7.28
C TRP A 228 6.00 0.50 6.56
N GLU A 229 4.77 0.22 6.95
CA GLU A 229 3.59 0.87 6.40
C GLU A 229 3.01 1.86 7.41
N PRO A 230 2.70 3.10 6.99
CA PRO A 230 1.97 4.03 7.82
C PRO A 230 0.53 3.54 7.93
N ILE A 231 0.12 3.18 9.14
CA ILE A 231 -1.27 2.83 9.44
C ILE A 231 -1.94 3.97 10.19
N GLU A 232 -3.14 4.30 9.77
CA GLU A 232 -3.90 5.37 10.39
C GLU A 232 -4.53 4.88 11.71
N ARG A 233 -4.51 5.77 12.69
CA ARG A 233 -5.21 5.67 13.98
C ARG A 233 -5.93 6.97 14.24
N TYR A 234 -6.86 6.95 15.17
CA TYR A 234 -7.52 8.19 15.58
C TYR A 234 -7.84 8.21 17.07
N LEU A 235 -8.02 9.42 17.57
CA LEU A 235 -8.47 9.71 18.92
C LEU A 235 -9.73 10.56 18.86
N TYR A 236 -10.61 10.36 19.83
CA TYR A 236 -11.71 11.30 20.07
C TYR A 236 -11.21 12.45 20.93
N ASN A 237 -11.55 13.68 20.55
CA ASN A 237 -11.14 14.88 21.27
C ASN A 237 -12.33 15.83 21.46
N TYR A 238 -12.25 16.69 22.47
CA TYR A 238 -13.27 17.71 22.76
C TYR A 238 -12.60 19.04 23.10
N GLU A 239 -13.30 20.15 22.84
CA GLU A 239 -12.85 21.51 23.17
C GLU A 239 -12.89 21.78 24.68
N SER A 240 -12.05 21.08 25.44
CA SER A 240 -11.87 21.30 26.87
C SER A 240 -10.45 20.97 27.29
N ARG A 241 -9.94 21.69 28.30
CA ARG A 241 -8.53 21.65 28.70
C ARG A 241 -7.99 20.23 28.96
N PRO A 242 -8.68 19.32 29.69
CA PRO A 242 -8.15 17.97 29.92
C PRO A 242 -7.98 17.17 28.62
N TRP A 243 -8.92 17.30 27.69
CA TRP A 243 -8.91 16.57 26.42
C TRP A 243 -7.82 17.08 25.49
N LEU A 244 -7.67 18.40 25.38
CA LEU A 244 -6.59 19.02 24.60
C LEU A 244 -5.20 18.68 25.15
N GLU A 245 -5.05 18.63 26.48
CA GLU A 245 -3.77 18.27 27.11
C GLU A 245 -3.42 16.79 26.90
N ALA A 246 -4.38 15.88 27.09
CA ALA A 246 -4.16 14.46 26.82
C ALA A 246 -3.80 14.22 25.34
N TYR A 247 -4.49 14.90 24.43
CA TYR A 247 -4.16 14.86 23.01
C TYR A 247 -2.74 15.39 22.75
N ARG A 248 -2.35 16.54 23.28
CA ARG A 248 -0.98 17.07 23.15
C ARG A 248 0.08 16.08 23.63
N LEU A 249 -0.14 15.44 24.79
CA LEU A 249 0.76 14.42 25.33
C LEU A 249 0.87 13.20 24.40
N SER A 250 -0.24 12.74 23.82
CA SER A 250 -0.20 11.65 22.83
C SER A 250 0.62 11.98 21.58
N GLN A 251 0.55 13.23 21.10
CA GLN A 251 1.36 13.70 19.97
C GLN A 251 2.86 13.79 20.31
N GLU A 252 3.20 13.88 21.60
CA GLU A 252 4.58 13.81 22.12
C GLU A 252 5.01 12.37 22.48
N PHE A 253 4.24 11.35 22.06
CA PHE A 253 4.44 9.94 22.39
C PHE A 253 4.40 9.61 23.90
N LYS A 254 3.85 10.52 24.71
CA LYS A 254 3.68 10.37 26.15
C LYS A 254 2.37 9.66 26.50
N TRP A 255 2.22 8.45 25.95
CA TRP A 255 0.97 7.68 26.00
C TRP A 255 0.47 7.40 27.41
N LYS A 256 1.38 7.09 28.34
CA LYS A 256 1.03 6.85 29.74
C LYS A 256 0.43 8.09 30.43
N GLU A 257 1.04 9.25 30.23
CA GLU A 257 0.59 10.51 30.83
C GLU A 257 -0.73 10.99 30.21
N ALA A 258 -0.90 10.79 28.90
CA ALA A 258 -2.19 11.03 28.23
C ALA A 258 -3.29 10.10 28.78
N MET A 259 -2.96 8.81 28.95
CA MET A 259 -3.86 7.79 29.50
C MET A 259 -4.30 8.11 30.92
N ASP A 260 -3.40 8.61 31.78
CA ASP A 260 -3.75 9.02 33.15
C ASP A 260 -4.83 10.11 33.16
N ILE A 261 -4.76 11.07 32.24
CA ILE A 261 -5.80 12.10 32.09
C ILE A 261 -7.11 11.47 31.60
N TRP A 262 -7.08 10.65 30.54
CA TRP A 262 -8.30 9.99 30.05
C TRP A 262 -8.94 9.09 31.11
N MET A 263 -8.16 8.46 31.98
CA MET A 263 -8.65 7.64 33.07
C MET A 263 -9.57 8.45 34.00
N THR A 264 -9.19 9.67 34.37
CA THR A 264 -10.04 10.55 35.19
C THR A 264 -11.37 10.89 34.49
N LEU A 265 -11.32 11.08 33.16
CA LEU A 265 -12.47 11.43 32.34
C LEU A 265 -13.48 10.29 32.18
N THR A 266 -13.09 9.04 32.44
CA THR A 266 -14.03 7.89 32.42
C THR A 266 -15.04 7.93 33.56
N ASN A 267 -14.72 8.57 34.69
CA ASN A 267 -15.61 8.61 35.85
C ASN A 267 -16.57 9.80 35.86
N GLU A 268 -16.08 10.96 35.40
CA GLU A 268 -16.74 12.26 35.59
C GLU A 268 -17.57 12.71 34.37
N ALA A 269 -17.48 12.00 33.26
CA ALA A 269 -18.05 12.45 31.99
C ALA A 269 -19.38 11.77 31.62
N THR A 270 -20.07 12.40 30.66
CA THR A 270 -21.27 11.85 30.00
C THR A 270 -20.96 10.51 29.32
N PRO A 271 -21.95 9.64 29.06
CA PRO A 271 -21.71 8.32 28.47
C PRO A 271 -20.87 8.35 27.18
N VAL A 272 -21.12 9.31 26.27
CA VAL A 272 -20.35 9.49 25.03
C VAL A 272 -18.90 9.84 25.33
N LYS A 273 -18.65 10.86 26.17
CA LYS A 273 -17.29 11.29 26.54
C LYS A 273 -16.52 10.20 27.28
N ARG A 274 -17.21 9.44 28.13
CA ARG A 274 -16.66 8.30 28.85
C ARG A 274 -16.23 7.19 27.90
N ALA A 275 -17.08 6.84 26.93
CA ALA A 275 -16.73 5.89 25.89
C ALA A 275 -15.56 6.40 25.03
N SER A 276 -15.54 7.70 24.68
CA SER A 276 -14.44 8.31 23.94
C SER A 276 -13.12 8.27 24.71
N ALA A 277 -13.14 8.51 26.03
CA ALA A 277 -11.95 8.45 26.86
C ALA A 277 -11.44 7.01 26.99
N ALA A 278 -12.36 6.06 27.20
CA ALA A 278 -12.06 4.64 27.21
C ALA A 278 -11.49 4.14 25.87
N PHE A 279 -12.02 4.61 24.74
CA PHE A 279 -11.48 4.34 23.41
C PHE A 279 -10.05 4.86 23.28
N ASN A 280 -9.79 6.11 23.67
CA ASN A 280 -8.44 6.68 23.62
C ASN A 280 -7.45 5.94 24.55
N ILE A 281 -7.91 5.44 25.70
CA ILE A 281 -7.10 4.58 26.58
C ILE A 281 -6.74 3.27 25.86
N ALA A 282 -7.69 2.64 25.16
CA ALA A 282 -7.40 1.45 24.35
C ALA A 282 -6.34 1.73 23.28
N VAL A 283 -6.40 2.89 22.61
CA VAL A 283 -5.37 3.32 21.65
C VAL A 283 -4.02 3.51 22.34
N ALA A 284 -3.96 4.21 23.47
CA ALA A 284 -2.71 4.39 24.21
C ALA A 284 -2.07 3.05 24.62
N LEU A 285 -2.89 2.09 25.05
CA LEU A 285 -2.44 0.74 25.40
C LEU A 285 -1.94 -0.04 24.18
N GLU A 286 -2.56 0.11 23.01
CA GLU A 286 -2.02 -0.41 21.76
C GLU A 286 -0.61 0.15 21.51
N MET A 287 -0.41 1.46 21.66
CA MET A 287 0.89 2.10 21.44
C MET A 287 1.97 1.67 22.44
N MET A 288 1.55 1.09 23.56
CA MET A 288 2.42 0.52 24.60
C MET A 288 2.49 -1.01 24.54
N ASP A 289 2.00 -1.64 23.46
CA ASP A 289 2.02 -3.09 23.24
C ASP A 289 1.20 -3.92 24.26
N GLU A 290 0.25 -3.29 24.95
CA GLU A 290 -0.62 -3.88 25.98
C GLU A 290 -1.98 -4.30 25.39
N TYR A 291 -1.96 -5.09 24.32
CA TYR A 291 -3.14 -5.41 23.50
C TYR A 291 -4.31 -6.06 24.24
N LYS A 292 -4.03 -6.95 25.21
CA LYS A 292 -5.10 -7.62 26.00
C LYS A 292 -5.86 -6.61 26.84
N LEU A 293 -5.15 -5.69 27.48
CA LEU A 293 -5.76 -4.62 28.27
C LEU A 293 -6.47 -3.62 27.37
N ALA A 294 -5.92 -3.32 26.19
CA ALA A 294 -6.60 -2.49 25.18
C ALA A 294 -7.97 -3.07 24.79
N LEU A 295 -8.08 -4.40 24.63
CA LEU A 295 -9.37 -5.07 24.38
C LEU A 295 -10.36 -4.93 25.54
N GLU A 296 -9.91 -5.00 26.78
CA GLU A 296 -10.80 -4.76 27.93
C GLU A 296 -11.34 -3.32 27.93
N TRP A 297 -10.51 -2.35 27.55
CA TRP A 297 -10.89 -0.94 27.45
C TRP A 297 -11.81 -0.65 26.26
N ILE A 298 -11.63 -1.31 25.12
CA ILE A 298 -12.56 -1.16 23.99
C ILE A 298 -13.94 -1.75 24.32
N ASP A 299 -13.99 -2.86 25.06
CA ASP A 299 -15.24 -3.43 25.57
C ASP A 299 -15.90 -2.53 26.62
N TYR A 300 -15.10 -1.90 27.48
CA TYR A 300 -15.61 -0.89 28.41
C TYR A 300 -16.18 0.31 27.67
N ALA A 301 -15.52 0.81 26.61
CA ALA A 301 -16.05 1.88 25.77
C ALA A 301 -17.41 1.49 25.16
N ALA A 302 -17.51 0.29 24.58
CA ALA A 302 -18.71 -0.24 23.93
C ALA A 302 -19.91 -0.32 24.87
N LYS A 303 -19.67 -0.72 26.13
CA LYS A 303 -20.71 -0.79 27.18
C LYS A 303 -21.26 0.58 27.57
N ASN A 304 -20.46 1.64 27.46
CA ASN A 304 -20.86 2.99 27.85
C ASN A 304 -21.60 3.73 26.74
N TYR A 305 -21.12 3.63 25.50
CA TYR A 305 -21.77 4.24 24.35
C TYR A 305 -21.29 3.62 23.03
N PRO A 306 -22.18 3.34 22.05
CA PRO A 306 -21.80 2.72 20.78
C PRO A 306 -21.18 3.76 19.83
N LEU A 307 -19.88 4.03 20.00
CA LEU A 307 -19.12 4.82 19.04
C LEU A 307 -18.92 4.02 17.74
N GLU A 308 -19.10 4.68 16.59
CA GLU A 308 -19.01 4.06 15.26
C GLU A 308 -17.69 3.32 15.03
N GLY A 309 -16.61 3.83 15.63
CA GLY A 309 -15.25 3.30 15.51
C GLY A 309 -14.95 2.01 16.27
N ILE A 310 -15.75 1.66 17.27
CA ILE A 310 -15.47 0.55 18.20
C ILE A 310 -15.39 -0.81 17.52
N PRO A 311 -16.35 -1.24 16.68
CA PRO A 311 -16.32 -2.58 16.09
C PRO A 311 -15.08 -2.83 15.24
N GLY A 312 -14.70 -1.87 14.40
CA GLY A 312 -13.51 -1.98 13.54
C GLY A 312 -12.22 -2.02 14.35
N TYR A 313 -12.11 -1.15 15.36
CA TYR A 313 -10.91 -1.10 16.19
C TYR A 313 -10.76 -2.35 17.09
N LYS A 314 -11.87 -2.92 17.57
CA LYS A 314 -11.85 -4.18 18.32
C LYS A 314 -11.32 -5.35 17.48
N SER A 315 -11.83 -5.52 16.25
CA SER A 315 -11.36 -6.56 15.33
C SER A 315 -9.86 -6.46 15.04
N LEU A 316 -9.35 -5.22 14.90
CA LEU A 316 -7.93 -4.95 14.75
C LEU A 316 -7.13 -5.45 15.96
N LEU A 317 -7.56 -5.13 17.18
CA LEU A 317 -6.87 -5.55 18.41
C LEU A 317 -6.94 -7.07 18.63
N GLU A 318 -8.05 -7.73 18.28
CA GLU A 318 -8.19 -9.20 18.34
C GLU A 318 -7.14 -9.88 17.46
N THR A 319 -6.97 -9.39 16.23
CA THR A 319 -5.95 -9.88 15.28
C THR A 319 -4.52 -9.73 15.85
N ARG A 320 -4.26 -8.69 16.65
CA ARG A 320 -2.94 -8.47 17.28
C ARG A 320 -2.66 -9.46 18.39
N VAL A 321 -3.68 -9.79 19.18
CA VAL A 321 -3.55 -10.75 20.27
C VAL A 321 -3.31 -12.15 19.73
N GLU A 322 -3.95 -12.54 18.62
CA GLU A 322 -3.78 -13.85 17.99
C GLU A 322 -2.40 -14.07 17.36
N LYS A 323 -1.73 -12.98 16.92
CA LYS A 323 -0.40 -13.04 16.28
C LYS A 323 0.77 -13.07 17.28
N ARG A 324 0.53 -13.05 18.59
CA ARG A 324 1.53 -13.14 19.67
C ARG A 324 1.49 -14.51 20.35
#